data_AF-F6RN20-F1
#
_entry.id   AF-F6RN20-F1
#
_cell.length_a   1.000
_cell.length_b   1.000
_cell.length_c   1.000
_cell.angle_alpha   90.00
_cell.angle_beta   90.00
_cell.angle_gamma   90.00
#
_symmetry.space_group_name_H-M   'P 1'
#
loop_
_entity.id
_entity.type
_entity.pdbx_description
1 polymer ?
#
loop_
_entity_poly.entity_id
_entity_poly.type
_entity_poly.pdbx_seq_one_letter_code
_entity_poly.pdbx_strand_id
1 'polypeptide(L)'
;MLASNADANPTMQCLASKLADIYSHNCSQPKFVVPENEFKHLSPESAKVLLDNKILSKFQAGSCASVVRHFELIPPAATKVFYQFCENDNAPYKNTAVILTLQVEPGDWSKPYPNLDNLLPKFWDRVVDDFLTHTLATGDPFVMTTDMIGALLSRITPSVVWVGRENDLNC
;
A
#
# COMPACT_ATOMS: atom_id res chain seq x y z
N MET A 1 4.29 -1.20 5.26
CA MET A 1 3.97 -0.17 4.24
C MET A 1 5.12 0.82 4.15
N LEU A 2 5.48 1.24 2.93
CA LEU A 2 6.37 2.37 2.70
C LEU A 2 5.52 3.60 2.38
N ALA A 3 5.82 4.74 2.96
CA ALA A 3 5.13 5.99 2.71
C ALA A 3 6.12 7.10 2.37
N SER A 4 5.72 8.05 1.55
CA SER A 4 6.53 9.24 1.26
C SER A 4 5.65 10.42 0.87
N ASN A 5 6.20 11.62 0.94
CA ASN A 5 5.69 12.76 0.19
C ASN A 5 5.97 12.58 -1.32
N ALA A 6 5.40 13.47 -2.14
CA ALA A 6 5.42 13.35 -3.60
C ALA A 6 6.84 13.44 -4.21
N ASP A 7 7.72 14.27 -3.67
CA ASP A 7 9.10 14.46 -4.16
C ASP A 7 10.02 13.27 -3.86
N ALA A 8 9.70 12.46 -2.85
CA ALA A 8 10.40 11.22 -2.51
C ALA A 8 9.74 9.96 -3.12
N ASN A 9 8.59 10.08 -3.80
CA ASN A 9 7.91 8.96 -4.43
C ASN A 9 8.83 8.11 -5.34
N PRO A 10 9.67 8.69 -6.23
CA PRO A 10 10.59 7.88 -7.04
C PRO A 10 11.54 7.01 -6.21
N THR A 11 12.02 7.55 -5.08
CA THR A 11 12.90 6.82 -4.15
C THR A 11 12.13 5.67 -3.47
N MET A 12 10.92 5.95 -2.99
CA MET A 12 10.04 4.93 -2.39
C MET A 12 9.73 3.80 -3.38
N GLN A 13 9.36 4.13 -4.62
CA GLN A 13 9.06 3.13 -5.65
C GLN A 13 10.27 2.27 -5.99
N CYS A 14 11.46 2.88 -6.03
CA CYS A 14 12.70 2.15 -6.22
C CYS A 14 12.99 1.20 -5.06
N LEU A 15 12.93 1.70 -3.82
CA LEU A 15 13.19 0.92 -2.61
C LEU A 15 12.22 -0.26 -2.50
N ALA A 16 10.91 -0.04 -2.73
CA ALA A 16 9.91 -1.10 -2.75
C ALA A 16 10.26 -2.20 -3.78
N SER A 17 10.65 -1.78 -4.98
CA SER A 17 11.04 -2.68 -6.07
C SER A 17 12.26 -3.52 -5.72
N LYS A 18 13.32 -2.91 -5.16
CA LYS A 18 14.56 -3.63 -4.79
C LYS A 18 14.35 -4.55 -3.58
N LEU A 19 13.57 -4.12 -2.58
CA LEU A 19 13.21 -4.97 -1.43
C LEU A 19 12.44 -6.22 -1.88
N ALA A 20 11.49 -6.06 -2.80
CA ALA A 20 10.77 -7.18 -3.38
C ALA A 20 11.68 -8.10 -4.19
N ASP A 21 12.65 -7.58 -4.95
CA ASP A 21 13.64 -8.43 -5.65
C ASP A 21 14.47 -9.26 -4.68
N ILE A 22 14.97 -8.63 -3.62
CA ILE A 22 15.76 -9.31 -2.58
C ILE A 22 14.93 -10.43 -1.94
N TYR A 23 13.68 -10.15 -1.59
CA TYR A 23 12.79 -11.15 -1.03
C TYR A 23 12.51 -12.30 -2.02
N SER A 24 12.35 -11.97 -3.31
CA SER A 24 12.09 -12.96 -4.37
C SER A 24 13.29 -13.80 -4.80
N HIS A 25 14.51 -13.54 -4.28
CA HIS A 25 15.72 -14.26 -4.71
C HIS A 25 15.59 -15.78 -4.61
N ASN A 26 14.88 -16.29 -3.61
CA ASN A 26 14.71 -17.73 -3.36
C ASN A 26 13.32 -18.25 -3.76
N CYS A 27 12.57 -17.49 -4.56
CA CYS A 27 11.21 -17.82 -4.93
C CYS A 27 11.14 -18.43 -6.31
N SER A 28 10.11 -19.26 -6.54
CA SER A 28 9.92 -19.98 -7.80
C SER A 28 9.62 -19.05 -8.98
N GLN A 29 9.13 -17.84 -8.70
CA GLN A 29 8.91 -16.78 -9.68
C GLN A 29 9.47 -15.46 -9.14
N PRO A 30 9.82 -14.51 -10.05
CA PRO A 30 10.22 -13.17 -9.65
C PRO A 30 9.07 -12.43 -8.94
N LYS A 31 9.40 -11.29 -8.34
CA LYS A 31 8.40 -10.36 -7.82
C LYS A 31 7.39 -9.99 -8.91
N PHE A 32 6.20 -9.58 -8.49
CA PHE A 32 5.27 -8.90 -9.37
C PHE A 32 4.90 -7.53 -8.84
N VAL A 33 4.52 -6.64 -9.76
CA VAL A 33 4.13 -5.27 -9.44
C VAL A 33 2.69 -5.08 -9.89
N VAL A 34 1.86 -4.53 -9.01
CA VAL A 34 0.53 -4.01 -9.33
C VAL A 34 0.70 -2.51 -9.60
N PRO A 35 0.56 -2.06 -10.86
CA PRO A 35 0.72 -0.66 -11.22
C PRO A 35 -0.53 0.17 -10.88
N GLU A 36 -0.33 1.48 -10.69
CA GLU A 36 -1.34 2.46 -10.28
C GLU A 36 -2.50 2.63 -11.28
N ASN A 37 -2.21 2.49 -12.57
CA ASN A 37 -3.12 2.91 -13.65
C ASN A 37 -4.13 1.84 -14.05
N GLU A 38 -3.98 0.61 -13.53
CA GLU A 38 -4.86 -0.51 -13.86
C GLU A 38 -6.29 -0.32 -13.34
N PHE A 39 -6.48 0.52 -12.32
CA PHE A 39 -7.80 0.72 -11.68
C PHE A 39 -8.51 2.01 -12.13
N LYS A 40 -7.83 2.90 -12.86
CA LYS A 40 -8.29 4.27 -13.17
C LYS A 40 -9.66 4.33 -13.88
N HIS A 41 -10.04 3.29 -14.60
CA HIS A 41 -11.27 3.24 -15.39
C HIS A 41 -12.22 2.10 -14.99
N LEU A 42 -11.98 1.47 -13.84
CA LEU A 42 -12.78 0.34 -13.37
C LEU A 42 -13.80 0.78 -12.32
N SER A 43 -14.96 0.12 -12.30
CA SER A 43 -15.85 0.21 -11.14
C SER A 43 -15.14 -0.37 -9.91
N PRO A 44 -15.52 0.04 -8.68
CA PRO A 44 -14.91 -0.50 -7.46
C PRO A 44 -14.99 -2.04 -7.37
N GLU A 45 -16.09 -2.64 -7.82
CA GLU A 45 -16.28 -4.10 -7.86
C GLU A 45 -15.33 -4.76 -8.87
N SER A 46 -15.20 -4.16 -10.05
CA SER A 46 -14.31 -4.66 -11.10
C SER A 46 -12.85 -4.55 -10.68
N ALA A 47 -12.47 -3.42 -10.05
CA ALA A 47 -11.14 -3.21 -9.48
C ALA A 47 -10.84 -4.24 -8.38
N LYS A 48 -11.81 -4.54 -7.52
CA LYS A 48 -11.69 -5.57 -6.48
C LYS A 48 -11.40 -6.94 -7.09
N VAL A 49 -12.21 -7.37 -8.04
CA VAL A 49 -12.06 -8.69 -8.70
C VAL A 49 -10.73 -8.78 -9.45
N LEU A 50 -10.33 -7.72 -10.15
CA LEU A 50 -9.05 -7.67 -10.86
C LEU A 50 -7.87 -7.80 -9.89
N LEU A 51 -7.88 -7.01 -8.82
CA LEU A 51 -6.81 -7.00 -7.83
C LEU A 51 -6.68 -8.35 -7.11
N ASP A 52 -7.81 -8.93 -6.69
CA ASP A 52 -7.85 -10.25 -6.05
C ASP A 52 -7.27 -11.34 -6.96
N ASN A 53 -7.79 -11.46 -8.19
CA ASN A 53 -7.33 -12.45 -9.15
C ASN A 53 -5.85 -12.27 -9.51
N LYS A 54 -5.37 -11.04 -9.61
CA LYS A 54 -3.97 -10.76 -9.93
C LYS A 54 -3.04 -11.20 -8.81
N ILE A 55 -3.33 -10.83 -7.56
CA ILE A 55 -2.50 -11.23 -6.42
C ILE A 55 -2.53 -12.76 -6.27
N LEU A 56 -3.74 -13.34 -6.31
CA LEU A 56 -3.93 -14.79 -6.18
C LEU A 56 -3.18 -15.56 -7.27
N SER A 57 -3.37 -15.22 -8.54
CA SER A 57 -2.72 -15.95 -9.66
C SER A 57 -1.19 -15.87 -9.61
N LYS A 58 -0.62 -14.74 -9.19
CA LYS A 58 0.84 -14.58 -9.08
C LYS A 58 1.42 -15.40 -7.93
N PHE A 59 0.74 -15.43 -6.79
CA PHE A 59 1.14 -16.30 -5.69
C PHE A 59 0.95 -17.79 -6.01
N GLN A 60 -0.15 -18.17 -6.68
CA GLN A 60 -0.36 -19.54 -7.19
C GLN A 60 0.74 -19.98 -8.18
N ALA A 61 1.21 -19.06 -9.02
CA ALA A 61 2.29 -19.33 -9.97
C ALA A 61 3.67 -19.49 -9.29
N GLY A 62 3.78 -19.19 -8.00
CA GLY A 62 5.02 -19.34 -7.22
C GLY A 62 5.79 -18.04 -6.97
N SER A 63 5.20 -16.88 -7.24
CA SER A 63 5.76 -15.62 -6.74
C SER A 63 5.56 -15.55 -5.23
N CYS A 64 6.49 -14.89 -4.54
CA CYS A 64 6.43 -14.73 -3.10
C CYS A 64 6.54 -13.25 -2.68
N ALA A 65 6.75 -12.33 -3.61
CA ALA A 65 6.84 -10.91 -3.30
C ALA A 65 5.99 -10.10 -4.26
N SER A 66 5.26 -9.13 -3.73
CA SER A 66 4.48 -8.18 -4.50
C SER A 66 4.79 -6.75 -4.10
N VAL A 67 4.73 -5.85 -5.09
CA VAL A 67 4.73 -4.41 -4.86
C VAL A 67 3.39 -3.86 -5.35
N VAL A 68 2.61 -3.27 -4.46
CA VAL A 68 1.39 -2.55 -4.79
C VAL A 68 1.69 -1.07 -4.75
N ARG A 69 1.71 -0.46 -5.94
CA ARG A 69 2.04 0.95 -6.10
C ARG A 69 0.82 1.83 -5.82
N HIS A 70 1.05 2.99 -5.21
CA HIS A 70 0.03 4.02 -4.99
C HIS A 70 -1.26 3.48 -4.37
N PHE A 71 -1.16 2.93 -3.16
CA PHE A 71 -2.30 2.35 -2.46
C PHE A 71 -3.48 3.34 -2.33
N GLU A 72 -3.18 4.62 -2.14
CA GLU A 72 -4.17 5.71 -2.05
C GLU A 72 -5.03 5.90 -3.31
N LEU A 73 -4.58 5.37 -4.46
CA LEU A 73 -5.30 5.46 -5.73
C LEU A 73 -6.22 4.26 -5.99
N ILE A 74 -6.17 3.22 -5.15
CA ILE A 74 -7.04 2.04 -5.28
C ILE A 74 -8.45 2.43 -4.83
N PRO A 75 -9.52 2.11 -5.60
CA PRO A 75 -10.88 2.34 -5.17
C PRO A 75 -11.12 1.75 -3.76
N PRO A 76 -11.68 2.51 -2.80
CA PRO A 76 -11.68 2.08 -1.41
C PRO A 76 -12.34 0.71 -1.18
N ALA A 77 -13.43 0.40 -1.87
CA ALA A 77 -14.05 -0.93 -1.78
C ALA A 77 -13.15 -2.09 -2.28
N ALA A 78 -12.23 -1.82 -3.21
CA ALA A 78 -11.27 -2.80 -3.71
C ALA A 78 -10.14 -3.09 -2.72
N THR A 79 -9.76 -2.13 -1.87
CA THR A 79 -8.73 -2.32 -0.82
C THR A 79 -9.07 -3.44 0.17
N LYS A 80 -10.34 -3.84 0.26
CA LYS A 80 -10.80 -4.95 1.11
C LYS A 80 -10.16 -6.29 0.78
N VAL A 81 -9.60 -6.47 -0.42
CA VAL A 81 -8.80 -7.67 -0.75
C VAL A 81 -7.62 -7.87 0.20
N PHE A 82 -7.04 -6.81 0.74
CA PHE A 82 -5.93 -6.89 1.69
C PHE A 82 -6.36 -7.42 3.07
N TYR A 83 -7.66 -7.51 3.38
CA TYR A 83 -8.09 -8.28 4.56
C TYR A 83 -7.66 -9.73 4.46
N GLN A 84 -7.78 -10.33 3.28
CA GLN A 84 -7.49 -11.75 3.06
C GLN A 84 -5.99 -11.99 2.93
N PHE A 85 -5.28 -11.14 2.19
CA PHE A 85 -3.83 -11.34 1.95
C PHE A 85 -2.94 -10.93 3.13
N CYS A 86 -3.41 -10.03 4.00
CA CYS A 86 -2.66 -9.55 5.17
C CYS A 86 -3.27 -10.05 6.48
N GLU A 87 -4.08 -11.13 6.45
CA GLU A 87 -4.60 -11.75 7.66
C GLU A 87 -3.53 -12.59 8.36
N ASN A 88 -3.24 -12.28 9.63
CA ASN A 88 -2.17 -12.93 10.39
C ASN A 88 -2.34 -14.47 10.48
N ASP A 89 -3.57 -14.96 10.66
CA ASP A 89 -3.81 -16.39 10.92
C ASP A 89 -4.19 -17.18 9.66
N ASN A 90 -4.93 -16.54 8.75
CA ASN A 90 -5.65 -17.19 7.64
C ASN A 90 -5.18 -16.77 6.25
N ALA A 91 -4.12 -15.95 6.11
CA ALA A 91 -3.64 -15.56 4.79
C ALA A 91 -3.35 -16.80 3.92
N PRO A 92 -3.83 -16.82 2.65
CA PRO A 92 -3.73 -17.98 1.78
C PRO A 92 -2.28 -18.34 1.43
N TYR A 93 -1.33 -17.40 1.60
CA TYR A 93 0.09 -17.60 1.34
C TYR A 93 0.96 -17.03 2.47
N LYS A 94 1.39 -17.89 3.40
CA LYS A 94 2.11 -17.48 4.62
C LYS A 94 3.58 -17.09 4.40
N ASN A 95 4.20 -17.51 3.30
CA ASN A 95 5.59 -17.19 2.95
C ASN A 95 5.65 -16.15 1.84
N THR A 96 4.90 -15.06 1.99
CA THR A 96 4.85 -13.98 0.99
C THR A 96 5.07 -12.61 1.62
N ALA A 97 5.67 -11.71 0.85
CA ALA A 97 5.81 -10.31 1.20
C ALA A 97 4.89 -9.47 0.30
N VAL A 98 4.04 -8.66 0.93
CA VAL A 98 3.23 -7.64 0.25
C VAL A 98 3.77 -6.27 0.63
N ILE A 99 4.47 -5.62 -0.29
CA ILE A 99 5.01 -4.28 -0.09
C ILE A 99 4.03 -3.26 -0.67
N LEU A 100 3.37 -2.52 0.20
CA LEU A 100 2.48 -1.41 -0.19
C LEU A 100 3.28 -0.11 -0.19
N THR A 101 3.10 0.71 -1.22
CA THR A 101 3.63 2.09 -1.26
C THR A 101 2.49 3.10 -1.19
N LEU A 102 2.70 4.19 -0.47
CA LEU A 102 1.70 5.22 -0.21
C LEU A 102 2.29 6.61 -0.45
N GLN A 103 1.71 7.39 -1.36
CA GLN A 103 2.06 8.81 -1.50
C GLN A 103 1.12 9.66 -0.63
N VAL A 104 1.70 10.34 0.35
CA VAL A 104 0.97 11.17 1.32
C VAL A 104 1.02 12.62 0.85
N GLU A 105 -0.15 13.17 0.51
CA GLU A 105 -0.29 14.57 0.11
C GLU A 105 -1.02 15.40 1.18
N PRO A 106 -0.61 16.66 1.41
CA PRO A 106 -1.30 17.55 2.32
C PRO A 106 -2.77 17.75 1.93
N GLY A 107 -3.65 17.94 2.90
CA GLY A 107 -5.07 18.17 2.68
C GLY A 107 -5.80 18.56 3.96
N ASP A 108 -7.13 18.46 3.98
CA ASP A 108 -7.91 18.79 5.17
C ASP A 108 -7.54 17.92 6.39
N TRP A 109 -7.15 16.68 6.15
CA TRP A 109 -6.68 15.73 7.17
C TRP A 109 -5.37 16.16 7.84
N SER A 110 -4.51 16.92 7.15
CA SER A 110 -3.17 17.25 7.62
C SER A 110 -3.09 18.51 8.47
N LYS A 111 -4.22 19.13 8.83
CA LYS A 111 -4.30 20.29 9.75
C LYS A 111 -3.55 20.08 11.08
N PRO A 112 -3.55 18.88 11.70
CA PRO A 112 -2.75 18.60 12.89
C PRO A 112 -1.24 18.49 12.63
N TYR A 113 -0.80 18.45 11.36
CA TYR A 113 0.57 18.18 10.91
C TYR A 113 1.11 19.31 10.03
N PRO A 114 1.42 20.49 10.60
CA PRO A 114 1.77 21.69 9.83
C PRO A 114 3.10 21.60 9.05
N ASN A 115 3.93 20.59 9.32
CA ASN A 115 5.22 20.37 8.64
C ASN A 115 5.42 18.87 8.38
N LEU A 116 4.67 18.34 7.39
CA LEU A 116 4.74 16.93 6.97
C LEU A 116 6.18 16.53 6.55
N ASP A 117 6.91 17.44 5.93
CA ASP A 117 8.26 17.19 5.41
C ASP A 117 9.32 17.02 6.52
N ASN A 118 9.07 17.49 7.74
CA ASN A 118 9.99 17.38 8.88
C ASN A 118 9.36 16.67 10.10
N LEU A 119 8.50 15.68 9.85
CA LEU A 119 7.90 14.89 10.92
C LEU A 119 8.94 14.01 11.61
N LEU A 120 8.91 14.02 12.95
CA LEU A 120 9.69 13.06 13.75
C LEU A 120 9.19 11.63 13.49
N PRO A 121 10.09 10.62 13.48
CA PRO A 121 9.73 9.22 13.18
C PRO A 121 8.56 8.66 13.99
N LYS A 122 8.43 9.09 15.25
CA LYS A 122 7.34 8.68 16.16
C LYS A 122 5.93 9.08 15.68
N PHE A 123 5.81 9.95 14.68
CA PHE A 123 4.53 10.40 14.14
C PHE A 123 4.14 9.73 12.82
N TRP A 124 5.04 8.99 12.16
CA TRP A 124 4.80 8.44 10.83
C TRP A 124 3.63 7.47 10.80
N ASP A 125 3.53 6.57 11.78
CA ASP A 125 2.41 5.63 11.89
C ASP A 125 1.06 6.37 11.94
N ARG A 126 0.96 7.37 12.83
CA ARG A 126 -0.27 8.16 12.99
C ARG A 126 -0.61 8.96 11.74
N VAL A 127 0.39 9.55 11.09
CA VAL A 127 0.18 10.35 9.87
C VAL A 127 -0.34 9.49 8.73
N VAL A 128 0.21 8.28 8.56
CA VAL A 128 -0.27 7.31 7.58
C VAL A 128 -1.68 6.83 7.92
N ASP A 129 -1.96 6.51 9.18
CA ASP A 129 -3.28 6.09 9.62
C ASP A 129 -4.35 7.19 9.40
N ASP A 130 -4.06 8.44 9.75
CA ASP A 130 -4.98 9.57 9.57
C ASP A 130 -5.22 9.87 8.09
N PHE A 131 -4.16 9.84 7.26
CA PHE A 131 -4.26 10.03 5.82
C PHE A 131 -5.12 8.95 5.16
N LEU A 132 -4.85 7.68 5.46
CA LEU A 132 -5.61 6.56 4.89
C LEU A 132 -7.04 6.54 5.40
N THR A 133 -7.26 6.87 6.68
CA THR A 133 -8.61 6.97 7.24
C THR A 133 -9.43 8.02 6.49
N HIS A 134 -8.87 9.20 6.30
CA HIS A 134 -9.52 10.26 5.52
C HIS A 134 -9.75 9.84 4.06
N THR A 135 -8.73 9.29 3.40
CA THR A 135 -8.77 8.93 1.97
C THR A 135 -9.81 7.84 1.69
N LEU A 136 -9.85 6.79 2.51
CA LEU A 136 -10.78 5.68 2.34
C LEU A 136 -12.23 6.09 2.71
N ALA A 137 -12.41 6.88 3.76
CA ALA A 137 -13.74 7.34 4.18
C ALA A 137 -14.35 8.33 3.18
N THR A 138 -13.54 9.23 2.60
CA THR A 138 -14.03 10.21 1.61
C THR A 138 -14.23 9.60 0.23
N GLY A 139 -13.41 8.61 -0.15
CA GLY A 139 -13.52 7.95 -1.45
C GLY A 139 -14.72 7.01 -1.60
N ASP A 140 -15.23 6.44 -0.50
CA ASP A 140 -16.45 5.60 -0.51
C ASP A 140 -17.16 5.57 0.86
N PRO A 141 -17.87 6.66 1.23
CA PRO A 141 -18.45 6.82 2.57
C PRO A 141 -19.58 5.83 2.87
N PHE A 142 -20.17 5.19 1.86
CA PHE A 142 -21.26 4.23 2.04
C PHE A 142 -20.76 2.81 2.30
N VAL A 143 -19.58 2.46 1.76
CA VAL A 143 -19.04 1.10 1.81
C VAL A 143 -17.88 0.97 2.80
N MET A 144 -17.14 2.06 3.06
CA MET A 144 -16.00 2.08 3.98
C MET A 144 -16.38 2.73 5.31
N THR A 145 -16.92 1.93 6.23
CA THR A 145 -17.19 2.40 7.60
C THR A 145 -15.90 2.55 8.39
N THR A 146 -15.94 3.33 9.48
CA THR A 146 -14.80 3.52 10.40
C THR A 146 -14.24 2.19 10.91
N ASP A 147 -15.10 1.24 11.29
CA ASP A 147 -14.68 -0.07 11.78
C ASP A 147 -13.95 -0.88 10.69
N MET A 148 -14.43 -0.80 9.44
CA MET A 148 -13.78 -1.47 8.32
C MET A 148 -12.40 -0.87 8.06
N ILE A 149 -12.31 0.46 8.00
CA ILE A 149 -11.03 1.15 7.83
C ILE A 149 -10.06 0.77 8.95
N GLY A 150 -10.48 0.86 10.22
CA GLY A 150 -9.63 0.48 11.36
C GLY A 150 -9.16 -0.98 11.31
N ALA A 151 -10.05 -1.90 10.91
CA ALA A 151 -9.67 -3.30 10.71
C ALA A 151 -8.68 -3.51 9.55
N LEU A 152 -8.72 -2.66 8.53
CA LEU A 152 -7.81 -2.75 7.38
C LEU A 152 -6.42 -2.23 7.80
N LEU A 153 -6.38 -1.05 8.42
CA LEU A 153 -5.14 -0.42 8.87
C LEU A 153 -4.37 -1.33 9.82
N SER A 154 -5.05 -1.98 10.78
CA SER A 154 -4.39 -2.92 11.70
C SER A 154 -3.64 -4.08 11.03
N ARG A 155 -3.94 -4.38 9.75
CA ARG A 155 -3.28 -5.41 8.94
C ARG A 155 -2.22 -4.85 7.99
N ILE A 156 -2.42 -3.64 7.47
CA ILE A 156 -1.54 -3.07 6.42
C ILE A 156 -0.54 -2.03 6.93
N THR A 157 -0.76 -1.48 8.13
CA THR A 157 0.15 -0.54 8.81
C THR A 157 0.89 -1.10 10.05
N PRO A 158 1.12 -2.43 10.26
CA PRO A 158 1.86 -2.89 11.45
C PRO A 158 3.34 -2.47 11.43
N SER A 159 3.85 -2.02 10.29
CA SER A 159 5.17 -1.40 10.16
C SER A 159 5.11 -0.36 9.05
N VAL A 160 5.12 0.92 9.41
CA VAL A 160 5.24 2.03 8.47
C VAL A 160 6.69 2.50 8.43
N VAL A 161 7.20 2.72 7.22
CA VAL A 161 8.51 3.33 7.00
C VAL A 161 8.32 4.55 6.11
N TRP A 162 8.68 5.73 6.62
CA TRP A 162 8.72 6.95 5.82
C TRP A 162 10.01 7.01 5.03
N VAL A 163 9.90 7.21 3.72
CA VAL A 163 11.02 7.24 2.79
C VAL A 163 11.34 8.69 2.45
N GLY A 164 12.56 9.11 2.75
CA GLY A 164 13.11 10.38 2.31
C GLY A 164 13.60 10.32 0.86
N ARG A 165 13.72 11.49 0.22
CA ARG A 165 14.23 11.63 -1.14
C ARG A 165 15.72 11.28 -1.20
N GLU A 166 16.09 10.41 -2.13
CA GLU A 166 17.48 10.18 -2.55
C GLU A 166 17.75 11.01 -3.82
N ASN A 167 18.78 11.85 -3.79
CA ASN A 167 19.07 12.76 -4.91
C ASN A 167 19.81 12.04 -6.05
N ASP A 168 20.66 11.06 -5.71
CA ASP A 168 21.46 10.29 -6.66
C ASP A 168 20.83 8.91 -6.89
N LEU A 169 19.51 8.88 -7.08
CA LEU A 169 18.75 7.64 -7.21
C LEU A 169 19.17 6.87 -8.46
N ASN A 170 19.78 5.69 -8.27
CA ASN A 170 20.05 4.73 -9.33
C ASN A 170 19.18 3.48 -9.12
N CYS A 171 18.11 3.40 -9.91
CA CYS A 171 17.18 2.29 -9.92
C CYS A 171 17.32 1.50 -11.23
#